data_AF-A0A392WCE3-F1
#
_entry.id   AF-A0A392WCE3-F1
#
_cell.length_a   1.000
_cell.length_b   1.000
_cell.length_c   1.000
_cell.angle_alpha   90.00
_cell.angle_beta   90.00
_cell.angle_gamma   90.00
#
_symmetry.space_group_name_H-M   'P 1'
#
loop_
_entity.id
_entity.type
_entity.pdbx_description
1 polymer ?
#
loop_
_entity_poly.entity_id
_entity_poly.type
_entity_poly.pdbx_seq_one_letter_code
_entity_poly.pdbx_strand_id
1 'polypeptide(L)' 'GCSEENKTVLGTYVLREEAIVWWRNVRLMIGEVGVAIIWETFKQEFLRKYFPADVKNKKVIEFMEL' A
#
# COMPACT_ATOMS: atom_id res chain seq x y z
N GLY A 1 -1.59 24.27 18.60
CA GLY A 1 -1.66 23.54 17.32
C GLY A 1 -1.05 22.16 17.49
N CYS A 2 -1.39 21.20 16.64
CA CYS A 2 -0.82 19.84 16.67
C CYS A 2 0.66 19.84 16.22
N SER A 3 1.55 19.15 16.93
CA SER A 3 2.97 19.03 16.56
C SER A 3 3.15 18.17 15.31
N GLU A 4 4.25 18.39 14.57
CA GLU A 4 4.60 17.58 13.40
C GLU A 4 4.79 16.09 13.74
N GLU A 5 5.30 15.80 14.94
CA GLU A 5 5.44 14.43 15.44
C GLU A 5 4.06 13.78 15.62
N ASN A 6 3.10 14.47 16.25
CA ASN A 6 1.75 13.95 16.44
C ASN A 6 1.03 13.73 15.10
N LYS A 7 1.22 14.64 14.13
CA LYS A 7 0.70 14.45 12.77
C LYS A 7 1.30 13.22 12.09
N THR A 8 2.60 13.00 12.25
CA THR A 8 3.31 11.84 11.67
C THR A 8 2.82 10.53 12.27
N VAL A 9 2.68 10.46 13.59
CA VAL A 9 2.15 9.27 14.29
C VAL A 9 0.73 8.97 13.84
N LEU A 10 -0.14 9.98 13.80
CA LEU A 10 -1.52 9.82 13.37
C LEU A 10 -1.62 9.36 11.91
N GLY A 11 -0.87 9.99 11.00
CA GLY A 11 -0.83 9.61 9.59
C GLY A 11 -0.36 8.17 9.39
N THR A 12 0.69 7.76 10.11
CA THR A 12 1.22 6.38 10.05
C THR A 12 0.20 5.36 10.54
N TYR A 13 -0.52 5.69 11.62
CA TYR A 13 -1.58 4.83 12.16
C TYR A 13 -2.72 4.66 11.16
N VAL A 14 -3.21 5.76 10.57
CA VAL A 14 -4.29 5.73 9.58
C VAL A 14 -3.91 4.90 8.36
N LEU A 15 -2.69 5.08 7.83
CA LEU A 15 -2.19 4.30 6.68
C LEU A 15 -2.11 2.80 6.99
N ARG A 16 -1.68 2.44 8.21
CA ARG A 16 -1.64 1.04 8.66
C ARG A 16 -3.04 0.43 8.68
N GLU A 17 -4.00 1.11 9.29
CA GLU A 17 -5.38 0.60 9.39
C GLU A 17 -6.02 0.46 8.00
N GLU A 18 -5.80 1.44 7.11
CA GLU A 18 -6.27 1.37 5.72
C GLU A 18 -5.70 0.12 5.00
N ALA A 19 -4.39 -0.13 5.14
CA ALA A 19 -3.74 -1.29 4.54
C ALA A 19 -4.27 -2.62 5.09
N ILE A 20 -4.58 -2.69 6.39
CA ILE A 20 -5.17 -3.88 7.02
C ILE A 20 -6.57 -4.15 6.46
N VAL A 21 -7.41 -3.12 6.39
CA VAL A 21 -8.78 -3.24 5.89
C VAL A 21 -8.78 -3.63 4.41
N TRP A 22 -7.98 -2.95 3.59
CA TRP A 22 -7.83 -3.27 2.18
C TRP A 22 -7.39 -4.72 1.96
N TRP A 23 -6.36 -5.17 2.70
CA TRP A 23 -5.84 -6.53 2.51
C TRP A 23 -6.88 -7.59 2.87
N ARG A 24 -7.66 -7.39 3.95
CA ARG A 24 -8.77 -8.29 4.29
C ARG A 24 -9.76 -8.46 3.14
N ASN A 25 -10.12 -7.37 2.46
CA ASN A 25 -11.03 -7.41 1.32
C ASN A 25 -10.40 -8.12 0.11
N VAL A 26 -9.14 -7.84 -0.21
CA VAL A 26 -8.42 -8.51 -1.31
C VAL A 26 -8.28 -10.00 -1.05
N ARG A 27 -8.00 -10.42 0.18
CA ARG A 27 -7.94 -11.84 0.55
C ARG A 27 -9.26 -12.56 0.31
N LEU A 28 -10.40 -11.91 0.55
CA LEU A 28 -11.73 -12.48 0.26
C LEU A 28 -11.99 -12.63 -1.23
N MET A 29 -11.46 -11.73 -2.07
CA MET A 29 -11.63 -11.80 -3.52
C MET A 29 -10.72 -12.84 -4.18
N ILE A 30 -9.51 -13.03 -3.66
CA ILE A 30 -8.50 -13.93 -4.24
C ILE A 30 -8.61 -15.36 -3.69
N GLY A 31 -9.11 -15.52 -2.46
CA GLY A 31 -9.17 -16.82 -1.80
C GLY A 31 -10.48 -17.57 -2.04
N GLU A 32 -10.37 -18.84 -2.46
CA GLU A 32 -11.29 -19.87 -1.99
C GLU A 32 -11.03 -20.11 -0.49
N VAL A 33 -12.11 -20.37 0.27
CA VAL A 33 -12.03 -20.63 1.71
C VAL A 33 -11.02 -21.74 2.00
N GLY A 34 -9.93 -21.43 2.70
CA GLY A 34 -8.95 -22.41 3.18
C GLY A 34 -7.60 -22.45 2.43
N VAL A 35 -7.42 -21.69 1.35
CA VAL A 35 -6.10 -21.60 0.67
C VAL A 35 -5.20 -20.58 1.38
N ALA A 36 -4.00 -21.01 1.78
CA ALA A 36 -2.98 -20.11 2.30
C ALA A 36 -2.48 -19.18 1.18
N ILE A 37 -2.71 -17.87 1.34
CA ILE A 37 -2.16 -16.87 0.42
C ILE A 37 -0.65 -16.77 0.66
N ILE A 38 0.13 -17.10 -0.35
CA ILE A 38 1.60 -17.02 -0.29
C ILE A 38 2.04 -15.56 -0.23
N TRP A 39 3.18 -15.32 0.44
CA TRP A 39 3.77 -13.98 0.59
C TRP A 39 3.95 -13.23 -0.73
N GLU A 40 4.22 -13.95 -1.83
CA GLU A 40 4.39 -13.35 -3.15
C GLU A 40 3.11 -12.67 -3.66
N THR A 41 1.95 -13.28 -3.46
CA THR A 41 0.65 -12.71 -3.85
C THR A 41 0.36 -11.42 -3.09
N PHE A 42 0.65 -11.39 -1.79
CA PHE A 42 0.55 -10.15 -1.01
C PHE A 42 1.41 -9.03 -1.60
N LYS A 43 2.69 -9.32 -1.88
CA LYS A 43 3.61 -8.31 -2.43
C LYS A 43 3.11 -7.76 -3.77
N GLN A 44 2.65 -8.62 -4.67
CA GLN A 44 2.13 -8.19 -5.98
C GLN A 44 0.93 -7.25 -5.84
N GLU A 45 -0.06 -7.64 -5.04
CA GLU A 45 -1.27 -6.82 -4.81
C GLU A 45 -0.96 -5.52 -4.07
N PHE A 46 -0.07 -5.57 -3.09
CA PHE A 46 0.34 -4.40 -2.31
C PHE A 46 1.05 -3.37 -3.19
N LEU A 47 1.99 -3.82 -4.04
CA LEU A 47 2.68 -2.96 -4.99
C LEU A 47 1.69 -2.37 -6.00
N ARG A 48 0.74 -3.16 -6.52
CA ARG A 48 -0.27 -2.67 -7.45
C ARG A 48 -1.15 -1.57 -6.86
N LYS A 49 -1.56 -1.69 -5.58
CA LYS A 49 -2.46 -0.74 -4.90
C LYS A 49 -1.74 0.55 -4.47
N TYR A 50 -0.57 0.43 -3.87
CA TYR A 50 0.12 1.56 -3.22
C TYR A 50 1.25 2.15 -4.07
N PHE A 51 1.70 1.41 -5.09
CA PHE A 51 2.76 1.83 -6.01
C PHE A 51 2.35 1.56 -7.47
N PRO A 52 1.20 2.09 -7.94
CA PRO A 52 0.81 1.92 -9.32
C PRO A 52 1.92 2.47 -10.24
N ALA A 53 2.03 1.89 -11.44
CA ALA A 53 3.12 2.15 -12.39
C ALA A 53 3.43 3.65 -12.62
N ASP A 54 2.43 4.52 -12.44
CA ASP A 54 2.54 5.97 -12.56
C ASP A 54 3.46 6.62 -11.51
N VAL A 55 3.62 6.04 -10.32
CA VAL A 55 4.56 6.55 -9.28
C VAL A 55 6.00 6.20 -9.62
N LYS A 56 6.23 5.05 -10.27
CA LYS A 56 7.54 4.69 -10.82
C LYS A 56 7.89 5.56 -12.03
N ASN A 57 6.93 5.82 -12.91
CA ASN A 57 7.15 6.64 -14.11
C ASN A 57 7.32 8.13 -13.78
N LYS A 58 6.59 8.68 -12.79
CA LYS A 58 6.79 10.08 -12.36
C LYS A 58 8.20 10.36 -11.82
N LYS A 59 8.77 9.43 -11.04
CA LYS A 59 10.16 9.59 -10.57
C LYS A 59 11.19 9.46 -11.70
N VAL A 60 10.90 8.68 -12.75
CA VAL A 60 11.77 8.60 -13.93
C VAL A 60 11.71 9.89 -14.74
N ILE A 61 10.53 10.49 -14.91
CA ILE A 61 10.38 11.80 -15.58
C ILE A 61 11.03 12.92 -14.77
N GLU A 62 10.77 13.03 -13.46
CA GLU A 62 11.44 14.02 -12.59
C GLU A 62 12.96 13.85 -12.58
N PHE A 63 13.49 12.64 -12.78
CA PHE A 63 14.93 12.38 -12.86
C PHE A 63 15.52 12.64 -14.27
N MET A 64 14.70 12.55 -15.32
CA MET A 64 15.10 12.84 -16.71
C MET A 64 14.99 14.33 -17.08
N GLU A 65 14.21 15.10 -16.32
CA GLU A 65 14.06 16.56 -16.49
C GLU A 65 15.06 17.39 -15.66
N LEU A 66 15.99 16.73 -14.96
CA LEU A 66 17.19 17.29 -14.32
C LEU A 66 18.43 17.12 -15.20
#